data_AF-A0A8J3CYR4-F1
#
_entry.id   AF-A0A8J3CYR4-F1
#
_cell.length_a   1.000
_cell.length_b   1.000
_cell.length_c   1.000
_cell.angle_alpha   90.00
_cell.angle_beta   90.00
_cell.angle_gamma   90.00
#
_symmetry.space_group_name_H-M   'P 1'
#
loop_
_entity.id
_entity.type
_entity.pdbx_description
1 polymer ?
#
loop_
_entity_poly.entity_id
_entity_poly.type
_entity_poly.pdbx_seq_one_letter_code
_entity_poly.pdbx_strand_id
1 'polypeptide(L)' 'MKVTAIISQELIEEAMELSKADTITEALKVALVSYIRSQKVKQIGASIVSEPLEFKYSAQELRDLNRR' A
#
# COMPACT_ATOMS: atom_id res chain seq x y z
N MET A 1 2.45 6.30 22.16
CA MET A 1 3.33 5.36 22.90
C MET A 1 4.78 5.70 22.52
N LYS A 2 5.70 5.78 23.50
CA LYS A 2 7.13 5.95 23.20
C LYS A 2 7.78 4.57 23.12
N VAL A 3 8.65 4.37 22.13
CA VAL A 3 9.34 3.10 21.87
C VAL A 3 10.81 3.42 21.61
N THR A 4 11.70 2.56 22.11
CA THR A 4 13.14 2.61 21.83
C THR A 4 13.51 1.37 21.03
N ALA A 5 14.24 1.55 19.94
CA ALA A 5 14.66 0.46 19.05
C ALA A 5 16.09 0.71 18.57
N ILE A 6 16.82 -0.36 18.27
CA ILE A 6 18.13 -0.31 17.63
C ILE A 6 17.90 -0.53 16.13
N ILE A 7 18.30 0.45 15.33
CA ILE A 7 18.12 0.45 13.86
C ILE A 7 19.44 0.94 13.25
N SER A 8 19.84 0.39 12.10
CA SER A 8 21.02 0.86 11.40
C SER A 8 20.83 2.31 10.94
N GLN A 9 21.90 3.10 11.07
CA GLN A 9 21.87 4.52 10.70
C GLN A 9 21.63 4.71 9.21
N GLU A 10 22.29 3.90 8.37
CA GLU A 10 22.14 3.92 6.90
C GLU A 10 20.68 3.74 6.47
N LEU A 11 19.94 2.85 7.12
CA LEU A 11 18.52 2.60 6.82
C LEU A 11 17.64 3.79 7.20
N ILE A 12 17.95 4.46 8.32
CA ILE A 12 17.23 5.66 8.73
C ILE A 12 17.51 6.82 7.76
N GLU A 13 18.76 6.99 7.34
CA GLU A 13 19.16 8.02 6.39
C GLU A 13 18.46 7.84 5.03
N GLU A 14 18.45 6.61 4.49
CA GLU A 14 17.74 6.29 3.26
C GLU A 14 16.22 6.53 3.40
N ALA A 15 15.62 6.10 4.51
CA ALA A 15 14.19 6.31 4.76
C ALA A 15 13.84 7.81 4.86
N MET A 16 14.71 8.61 5.48
CA MET A 16 14.56 10.07 5.59
C MET A 16 14.65 10.74 4.23
N GLU A 17 15.63 10.37 3.40
CA GLU A 17 15.80 10.90 2.04
C GLU A 17 14.59 10.59 1.16
N LEU A 18 14.13 9.33 1.16
CA LEU A 18 12.99 8.89 0.36
C LEU A 18 11.67 9.52 0.80
N SER A 19 11.47 9.65 2.12
CA SER A 19 10.23 10.23 2.67
C SER A 19 10.21 11.76 2.66
N LYS A 20 11.39 12.41 2.50
CA LYS A 20 11.58 13.86 2.65
C LYS A 20 11.06 14.39 4.00
N ALA A 21 11.12 13.55 5.04
CA ALA A 21 10.62 13.91 6.35
C ALA A 21 11.67 14.70 7.13
N ASP A 22 11.21 15.65 7.96
CA ASP A 22 12.11 16.46 8.80
C ASP A 22 12.61 15.70 10.04
N THR A 23 12.00 14.56 10.38
CA THR A 23 12.33 13.78 11.59
C THR A 23 12.26 12.28 11.36
N ILE A 24 13.10 11.55 12.10
CA ILE A 24 13.14 10.07 12.09
C ILE A 24 11.75 9.47 12.38
N THR A 25 11.00 10.07 13.31
CA THR A 25 9.66 9.60 13.67
C THR A 25 8.69 9.68 12.49
N GLU A 26 8.68 10.79 11.75
CA GLU A 26 7.80 10.92 10.59
C GLU A 26 8.25 10.02 9.43
N ALA A 27 9.57 9.88 9.19
CA ALA A 27 10.08 8.91 8.22
C ALA A 27 9.64 7.48 8.55
N LEU A 28 9.77 7.06 9.80
CA LEU A 28 9.31 5.75 10.27
C LEU A 28 7.80 5.57 10.11
N LYS A 29 7.02 6.60 10.42
CA LYS A 29 5.55 6.56 10.25
C LYS A 29 5.16 6.40 8.79
N VAL A 30 5.80 7.13 7.88
CA VAL A 30 5.60 7.00 6.42
C VAL A 30 5.97 5.59 5.96
N ALA A 31 7.15 5.09 6.37
CA ALA A 31 7.62 3.76 6.01
C ALA A 31 6.67 2.65 6.49
N LEU A 32 6.22 2.73 7.76
CA LEU A 32 5.30 1.75 8.34
C LEU A 32 3.93 1.78 7.67
N VAL A 33 3.37 2.98 7.40
CA VAL A 33 2.09 3.10 6.69
C VAL A 33 2.20 2.53 5.28
N SER A 34 3.29 2.81 4.58
CA SER A 34 3.55 2.27 3.24
C SER A 34 3.64 0.73 3.27
N TYR A 35 4.39 0.19 4.22
CA TYR A 35 4.50 -1.26 4.42
C TYR A 35 3.13 -1.91 4.68
N ILE A 36 2.35 -1.38 5.62
CA ILE A 36 1.01 -1.90 5.94
C ILE A 36 0.11 -1.89 4.70
N ARG A 37 0.13 -0.80 3.92
CA ARG A 37 -0.64 -0.71 2.67
C ARG A 37 -0.21 -1.77 1.66
N SER A 38 1.09 -1.95 1.47
CA SER A 38 1.64 -2.98 0.57
C SER A 38 1.19 -4.38 0.99
N GLN A 39 1.23 -4.70 2.29
CA GLN A 39 0.76 -6.00 2.79
C GLN A 39 -0.73 -6.21 2.55
N LYS A 40 -1.57 -5.18 2.76
CA LYS A 40 -3.01 -5.26 2.46
C LYS A 40 -3.28 -5.51 0.97
N VAL A 41 -2.55 -4.84 0.08
CA VAL A 41 -2.68 -5.06 -1.37
C VAL A 41 -2.28 -6.49 -1.73
N LYS A 42 -1.18 -7.01 -1.18
CA LYS A 42 -0.76 -8.40 -1.40
C LYS A 42 -1.82 -9.41 -0.93
N GLN A 43 -2.40 -9.17 0.24
CA GLN A 43 -3.48 -10.02 0.77
C GLN A 43 -4.71 -10.01 -0.14
N ILE A 44 -5.17 -8.83 -0.55
CA ILE A 44 -6.30 -8.70 -1.49
C ILE A 44 -5.99 -9.37 -2.82
N GLY A 45 -4.78 -9.18 -3.36
CA GLY A 45 -4.34 -9.82 -4.59
C GLY A 45 -4.36 -11.36 -4.48
N ALA A 46 -3.90 -11.90 -3.35
CA ALA A 46 -3.99 -13.35 -3.09
C ALA A 46 -5.45 -13.82 -3.01
N SER A 47 -6.35 -13.05 -2.40
CA SER A 47 -7.78 -13.35 -2.35
C SER A 47 -8.43 -13.38 -3.74
N ILE A 48 -8.06 -12.46 -4.64
CA ILE A 48 -8.56 -12.45 -6.04
C ILE A 48 -8.05 -13.67 -6.81
N VAL A 49 -6.83 -14.15 -6.55
CA VAL A 49 -6.33 -15.38 -7.19
C VAL A 49 -7.08 -16.61 -6.68
N SER A 50 -7.40 -16.67 -5.39
CA SER A 50 -8.15 -17.79 -4.81
C SER A 50 -9.64 -17.79 -5.17
N GLU A 51 -10.23 -16.60 -5.29
CA GLU A 51 -11.63 -16.40 -5.66
C GLU A 51 -11.68 -15.30 -6.73
N PRO A 52 -11.55 -15.66 -8.01
CA PRO A 52 -11.55 -14.71 -9.11
C PRO A 52 -12.84 -13.90 -9.15
N LEU A 53 -12.70 -12.60 -9.41
CA LEU A 53 -13.85 -11.73 -9.63
C LEU A 53 -14.57 -12.16 -10.91
N GLU A 54 -15.79 -12.69 -10.78
CA GLU A 54 -16.65 -12.97 -11.91
C GLU A 54 -17.22 -11.67 -12.49
N PHE A 55 -16.77 -11.27 -13.68
CA PHE A 55 -17.36 -10.16 -14.41
C PHE A 55 -18.51 -10.65 -15.29
N LYS A 56 -19.75 -10.36 -14.87
CA LYS A 56 -20.98 -10.80 -15.56
C LYS A 56 -21.52 -9.80 -16.58
N TYR A 57 -20.65 -8.95 -17.14
CA TYR A 57 -21.04 -8.00 -18.18
C TYR A 57 -20.10 -8.11 -19.37
N SER A 58 -20.69 -8.28 -20.54
CA SER A 58 -20.04 -8.08 -21.83
C SER A 58 -19.71 -6.61 -22.04
N ALA A 59 -18.75 -6.35 -22.93
CA ALA A 59 -18.39 -4.99 -23.33
C ALA A 59 -19.57 -4.21 -23.94
N GLN A 60 -20.60 -4.89 -24.45
CA GLN A 60 -21.81 -4.27 -24.97
C GLN A 60 -22.76 -3.85 -23.84
N GLU A 61 -23.00 -4.72 -22.86
CA GLU A 61 -23.83 -4.43 -21.69
C GLU A 61 -23.30 -3.26 -20.86
N LEU A 62 -21.97 -3.15 -20.69
CA LEU A 62 -21.34 -2.01 -20.01
C LEU A 62 -21.52 -0.69 -20.79
N ARG A 63 -21.41 -0.74 -22.12
CA ARG A 63 -21.61 0.45 -22.98
C ARG A 63 -23.04 0.94 -22.96
N ASP A 64 -24.01 0.02 -22.95
CA ASP A 64 -25.43 0.36 -22.92
C ASP A 64 -25.85 0.92 -21.56
N LEU A 65 -25.29 0.41 -20.45
CA LEU A 65 -25.51 0.97 -19.10
C LEU A 65 -24.99 2.41 -18.98
N ASN A 66 -23.76 2.68 -19.43
CA ASN A 66 -23.10 3.99 -19.31
C ASN A 66 -23.68 5.07 -20.24
N ARG A 67 -24.52 4.68 -21.20
CA ARG A 67 -25.22 5.59 -22.11
C ARG A 67 -26.60 6.02 -21.60
N ARG A 68 -27.04 5.49 -20.45
CA ARG A 68 -28.20 6.02 -19.71
C ARG A 68 -27.80 7.28 -18.95
#